data_AF-A0A0K1IZ24-F1
#
_entry.id   AF-A0A0K1IZ24-F1
#
_cell.length_a   1.000
_cell.length_b   1.000
_cell.length_c   1.000
_cell.angle_alpha   90.00
_cell.angle_beta   90.00
_cell.angle_gamma   90.00
#
_symmetry.space_group_name_H-M   'P 1'
#
loop_
_entity.id
_entity.type
_entity.pdbx_description
1 polymer ?
#
loop_
_entity_poly.entity_id
_entity_poly.type
_entity_poly.pdbx_seq_one_letter_code
_entity_poly.pdbx_strand_id
1 'polypeptide(L)'
;MQIKRIFTESRAVSPVIGVILMVAITVILAAVIGTFVLGLGDQVGDTAPQASFSFSYDTSTDDLTVTHESGAAIDEARIVVTDGTTDTSWDEADDKIQAGDDLVIDLTGSPLTGGETYRIVWTSESGSNSATLQKWTYNA
;
A
#
# COMPACT_ATOMS: atom_id res chain seq x y z
N MET A 1 39.90 39.51 -51.82
CA MET A 1 39.32 39.19 -50.49
C MET A 1 38.01 38.44 -50.70
N GLN A 2 38.01 37.10 -50.67
CA GLN A 2 36.84 36.26 -50.99
C GLN A 2 36.60 35.12 -49.98
N ILE A 3 37.01 35.30 -48.72
CA ILE A 3 36.93 34.21 -47.70
C ILE A 3 35.85 34.50 -46.63
N LYS A 4 35.25 35.70 -46.62
CA LYS A 4 34.31 36.14 -45.56
C LYS A 4 32.85 35.73 -45.76
N ARG A 5 32.52 34.95 -46.79
CA ARG A 5 31.12 34.63 -47.12
C ARG A 5 30.71 33.17 -46.85
N ILE A 6 31.63 32.35 -46.34
CA ILE A 6 31.42 30.91 -46.12
C ILE A 6 31.13 30.57 -44.64
N PHE A 7 31.25 31.55 -43.73
CA PHE A 7 30.91 31.40 -42.31
C PHE A 7 29.63 32.12 -41.89
N THR A 8 28.87 32.65 -42.85
CA THR A 8 27.57 33.28 -42.61
C THR A 8 26.47 32.60 -43.42
N GLU A 9 26.63 31.31 -43.73
CA GLU A 9 25.47 30.44 -43.88
C GLU A 9 24.95 30.15 -42.49
N SER A 10 24.22 31.14 -41.95
CA SER A 10 23.20 30.87 -40.96
C SER A 10 22.34 29.77 -41.57
N ARG A 11 22.61 28.52 -41.17
CA ARG A 11 21.68 27.40 -41.26
C ARG A 11 20.49 27.78 -40.39
N ALA A 12 19.69 28.71 -40.91
CA ALA A 12 18.40 29.08 -40.39
C ALA A 12 17.57 27.85 -40.64
N VAL A 13 17.49 27.01 -39.60
CA VAL A 13 16.53 25.92 -39.53
C VAL A 13 15.19 26.53 -39.96
N SER A 14 14.56 25.96 -40.98
CA SER A 14 13.35 26.56 -41.53
C SER A 14 12.31 26.71 -40.41
N PRO A 15 11.49 27.78 -40.39
CA PRO A 15 10.49 28.00 -39.35
C PRO A 15 9.62 26.76 -39.09
N VAL A 16 9.37 25.98 -40.15
CA VAL A 16 8.59 24.73 -40.08
C VAL A 16 9.35 23.59 -39.40
N ILE A 17 10.64 23.40 -39.71
CA ILE A 17 11.45 22.35 -39.08
C ILE A 17 11.64 22.65 -37.59
N GLY A 18 11.80 23.93 -37.22
CA GLY A 18 11.87 24.35 -35.82
C GLY A 18 10.59 24.01 -35.05
N VAL A 19 9.42 24.25 -35.66
CA VAL A 19 8.12 23.92 -35.05
C VAL A 19 7.93 22.42 -34.92
N ILE A 20 8.22 21.63 -35.96
CA ILE A 20 8.09 20.17 -35.89
C ILE A 20 9.00 19.59 -34.81
N LEU A 21 10.24 20.07 -34.72
CA LEU A 21 11.21 19.59 -33.74
C LEU A 21 10.79 19.96 -32.31
N MET A 22 10.28 21.17 -32.10
CA MET A 22 9.75 21.61 -30.80
C MET A 22 8.55 20.75 -30.38
N VAL A 23 7.58 20.55 -31.28
CA VAL A 23 6.38 19.75 -30.99
C VAL A 23 6.75 18.29 -30.71
N ALA A 24 7.67 17.71 -31.49
CA ALA A 24 8.10 16.33 -31.29
C ALA A 24 8.69 16.10 -29.90
N ILE A 25 9.59 16.98 -29.44
CA ILE A 25 10.20 16.86 -28.11
C ILE A 25 9.14 17.03 -27.03
N THR A 26 8.23 18.00 -27.15
CA THR A 26 7.18 18.20 -26.13
C THR A 26 6.22 17.01 -26.06
N VAL A 27 5.90 16.36 -27.18
CA VAL A 27 5.03 15.17 -27.21
C VAL A 27 5.74 14.00 -26.51
N ILE A 28 7.02 13.78 -26.78
CA ILE A 28 7.80 12.73 -26.10
C ILE A 28 7.87 13.00 -24.60
N LEU A 29 8.23 14.23 -24.19
CA LEU A 29 8.32 14.59 -22.78
C LEU A 29 6.97 14.46 -22.07
N ALA A 30 5.87 14.90 -22.71
CA ALA A 30 4.53 14.77 -22.16
C ALA A 30 4.11 13.30 -22.01
N ALA A 31 4.41 12.45 -23.01
CA ALA A 31 4.12 11.03 -22.93
C ALA A 31 4.89 10.34 -21.80
N VAL A 32 6.20 10.61 -21.70
CA VAL A 32 7.06 10.04 -20.67
C VAL A 32 6.62 10.48 -19.28
N ILE A 33 6.41 11.77 -19.05
CA ILE A 33 5.94 12.26 -17.74
C ILE A 33 4.53 11.75 -17.45
N GLY A 34 3.66 11.65 -18.46
CA GLY A 34 2.32 11.09 -18.32
C GLY A 34 2.33 9.65 -17.80
N THR A 35 3.21 8.79 -18.31
CA THR A 35 3.34 7.41 -17.80
C THR A 35 3.99 7.36 -16.43
N PHE A 36 4.93 8.25 -16.11
CA PHE A 36 5.49 8.35 -14.76
C PHE A 36 4.44 8.79 -13.72
N VAL A 37 3.60 9.77 -14.04
CA VAL A 37 2.53 10.23 -13.15
C VAL A 37 1.46 9.15 -12.98
N LEU A 38 1.09 8.45 -14.06
CA LEU A 38 0.14 7.35 -13.98
C LEU A 38 0.70 6.16 -13.17
N GLY A 39 1.98 5.84 -13.32
CA GLY A 39 2.66 4.79 -12.54
C GLY A 39 2.84 5.12 -11.05
N LEU A 40 2.80 6.40 -10.66
CA LEU A 40 2.73 6.80 -9.25
C LEU A 40 1.33 6.59 -8.66
N GLY A 41 0.27 6.65 -9.49
CA GLY A 41 -1.10 6.38 -9.05
C GLY A 41 -1.30 4.95 -8.55
N ASP A 42 -0.70 3.97 -9.22
CA ASP A 42 -0.74 2.55 -8.81
C ASP A 42 -0.07 2.34 -7.43
N GLN A 43 0.99 3.08 -7.12
CA GLN A 43 1.71 2.93 -5.84
C GLN A 43 0.94 3.46 -4.62
N VAL A 44 -0.01 4.38 -4.82
CA VAL A 44 -0.75 5.02 -3.72
C VAL A 44 -1.71 4.03 -3.04
N GLY A 45 -2.15 2.98 -3.74
CA GLY A 45 -3.04 1.92 -3.19
C GLY A 45 -2.32 0.66 -2.69
N ASP A 46 -1.07 0.45 -3.10
CA ASP A 46 -0.33 -0.80 -2.83
C ASP A 46 0.61 -0.71 -1.62
N THR A 47 0.71 0.45 -0.96
CA THR A 47 1.55 0.58 0.25
C THR A 47 0.74 0.25 1.50
N ALA A 48 1.19 -0.76 2.25
CA ALA A 48 0.54 -1.17 3.50
C ALA A 48 0.54 -0.02 4.54
N PRO A 49 -0.58 0.22 5.24
CA PRO A 49 -0.65 1.25 6.26
C PRO A 49 0.30 0.95 7.43
N GLN A 50 0.79 2.00 8.08
CA GLN A 50 1.56 1.88 9.32
C GLN A 50 0.59 1.92 10.50
N ALA A 51 0.44 0.78 11.16
CA ALA A 51 -0.40 0.59 12.33
C ALA A 51 0.26 -0.39 13.30
N SER A 52 -0.01 -0.20 14.59
CA SER A 52 0.43 -1.07 15.67
C SER A 52 -0.78 -1.71 16.32
N PHE A 53 -0.68 -2.99 16.62
CA PHE A 53 -1.73 -3.74 17.30
C PHE A 53 -1.21 -4.30 18.61
N SER A 54 -2.10 -4.70 19.50
CA SER A 54 -1.78 -5.47 20.70
C SER A 54 -2.62 -6.74 20.71
N PHE A 55 -2.09 -7.79 21.33
CA PHE A 55 -2.76 -9.08 21.48
C PHE A 55 -2.80 -9.41 22.97
N SER A 56 -3.98 -9.75 23.47
CA SER A 56 -4.21 -10.18 24.84
C SER A 56 -5.03 -11.45 24.83
N TYR A 57 -4.52 -12.52 25.44
CA TYR A 57 -5.25 -13.78 25.58
C TYR A 57 -5.63 -14.00 27.03
N ASP A 58 -6.92 -14.18 27.30
CA ASP A 58 -7.44 -14.52 28.63
C ASP A 58 -7.67 -16.03 28.73
N THR A 59 -6.91 -16.70 29.58
CA THR A 59 -7.01 -18.16 29.80
C THR A 59 -8.24 -18.57 30.62
N SER A 60 -8.97 -17.61 31.19
CA SER A 60 -10.18 -17.87 31.97
C SER A 60 -11.42 -17.97 31.09
N THR A 61 -11.47 -17.18 30.02
CA THR A 61 -12.59 -17.15 29.05
C THR A 61 -12.22 -17.76 27.71
N ASP A 62 -10.92 -18.03 27.46
CA ASP A 62 -10.38 -18.46 26.17
C ASP A 62 -10.56 -17.43 25.05
N ASP A 63 -10.60 -16.14 25.40
CA ASP A 63 -10.74 -15.06 24.42
C ASP A 63 -9.38 -14.49 24.02
N LEU A 64 -9.16 -14.33 22.72
CA LEU A 64 -8.05 -13.56 22.17
C LEU A 64 -8.57 -12.20 21.70
N THR A 65 -8.18 -11.15 22.42
CA THR A 65 -8.48 -9.77 22.06
C THR A 65 -7.33 -9.19 21.25
N VAL A 66 -7.66 -8.63 20.09
CA VAL A 66 -6.75 -7.90 19.20
C VAL A 66 -7.18 -6.44 19.20
N THR A 67 -6.32 -5.54 19.67
CA THR A 67 -6.65 -4.10 19.77
C THR A 67 -5.77 -3.30 18.82
N HIS A 68 -6.36 -2.35 18.11
CA HIS A 68 -5.60 -1.40 17.30
C HIS A 68 -5.11 -0.24 18.20
N GLU A 69 -3.81 -0.19 18.46
CA GLU A 69 -3.22 0.71 19.44
C GLU A 69 -2.98 2.12 18.87
N SER A 70 -2.46 2.18 17.65
CA SER A 70 -2.08 3.44 17.00
C SER A 70 -1.81 3.25 15.52
N GLY A 71 -1.91 4.33 14.75
CA GLY A 71 -1.59 4.33 13.33
C GLY A 71 -2.65 5.00 12.48
N ALA A 72 -2.56 4.77 11.17
CA ALA A 72 -3.60 5.16 10.24
C ALA A 72 -4.82 4.25 10.38
N ALA A 73 -6.02 4.82 10.23
CA ALA A 73 -7.24 4.03 10.15
C ALA A 73 -7.19 3.09 8.93
N ILE A 74 -7.65 1.86 9.12
CA ILE A 74 -7.63 0.80 8.10
C ILE A 74 -9.07 0.42 7.79
N ASP A 75 -9.34 0.15 6.52
CA ASP A 75 -10.64 -0.37 6.08
C ASP A 75 -10.76 -1.84 6.51
N GLU A 76 -11.85 -2.21 7.17
CA GLU A 76 -12.03 -3.55 7.71
C GLU A 76 -11.98 -4.65 6.64
N ALA A 77 -12.44 -4.36 5.41
CA ALA A 77 -12.46 -5.34 4.33
C ALA A 77 -11.06 -5.68 3.81
N ARG A 78 -10.06 -4.87 4.17
CA ARG A 78 -8.68 -5.00 3.72
C ARG A 78 -7.77 -5.64 4.75
N ILE A 79 -8.29 -6.07 5.90
CA ILE A 79 -7.48 -6.60 6.99
C ILE A 79 -8.17 -7.77 7.67
N VAL A 80 -7.39 -8.82 7.93
CA VAL A 80 -7.87 -10.03 8.60
C VAL A 80 -6.86 -10.45 9.66
N VAL A 81 -7.37 -11.09 10.71
CA VAL A 81 -6.56 -11.81 11.68
C VAL A 81 -6.58 -13.29 11.30
N THR A 82 -5.41 -13.90 11.12
CA THR A 82 -5.30 -15.30 10.70
C THR A 82 -4.35 -16.08 11.58
N ASP A 83 -4.73 -17.31 11.93
CA ASP A 83 -3.85 -18.30 12.54
C ASP A 83 -3.07 -19.13 11.49
N GLY A 84 -3.35 -18.91 10.20
CA GLY A 84 -2.83 -19.66 9.05
C GLY A 84 -3.78 -20.73 8.51
N THR A 85 -4.92 -20.96 9.16
CA THR A 85 -5.97 -21.88 8.75
C THR A 85 -7.32 -21.18 8.60
N THR A 86 -7.65 -20.33 9.57
CA THR A 86 -8.91 -19.58 9.65
C THR A 86 -8.60 -18.09 9.64
N ASP A 87 -9.38 -17.36 8.83
CA ASP A 87 -9.32 -15.90 8.78
C ASP A 87 -10.54 -15.34 9.53
N THR A 88 -10.26 -14.44 10.46
CA THR A 88 -11.27 -13.66 11.19
C THR A 88 -11.24 -12.22 10.68
N SER A 89 -12.39 -11.75 10.21
CA SER A 89 -12.59 -10.37 9.77
C SER A 89 -12.97 -9.47 10.94
N TRP A 90 -12.70 -8.18 10.78
CA TRP A 90 -13.23 -7.14 11.65
C TRP A 90 -14.68 -6.83 11.23
N ASP A 91 -15.47 -6.30 12.17
CA ASP A 91 -16.88 -5.93 11.97
C ASP A 91 -17.14 -4.62 12.75
N GLU A 92 -16.68 -3.52 12.16
CA GLU A 92 -16.78 -2.16 12.67
C GLU A 92 -17.94 -1.43 12.00
N ALA A 93 -18.76 -0.73 12.80
CA ALA A 93 -19.96 -0.06 12.29
C ALA A 93 -19.68 1.04 11.24
N ASP A 94 -18.45 1.57 11.22
CA ASP A 94 -18.00 2.62 10.29
C ASP A 94 -17.09 2.07 9.17
N ASP A 95 -17.05 0.74 8.97
CA ASP A 95 -16.21 0.00 8.02
C ASP A 95 -14.69 0.26 8.21
N LYS A 96 -14.29 0.84 9.35
CA LYS A 96 -12.94 1.32 9.61
C LYS A 96 -12.50 1.00 11.01
N ILE A 97 -11.31 0.44 11.10
CA ILE A 97 -10.60 0.16 12.35
C ILE A 97 -9.72 1.36 12.67
N GLN A 98 -9.95 1.96 13.83
CA GLN A 98 -9.28 3.12 14.37
C GLN A 98 -8.61 2.80 15.70
N ALA A 99 -7.78 3.73 16.18
CA ALA A 99 -7.04 3.51 17.41
C ALA A 99 -8.03 3.44 18.60
N GLY A 100 -7.99 2.33 19.32
CA GLY A 100 -8.90 2.02 20.42
C GLY A 100 -9.92 0.91 20.10
N ASP A 101 -10.11 0.57 18.83
CA ASP A 101 -11.05 -0.49 18.43
C ASP A 101 -10.43 -1.87 18.68
N ASP A 102 -11.28 -2.84 19.02
CA ASP A 102 -10.88 -4.19 19.39
C ASP A 102 -11.74 -5.27 18.74
N LEU A 103 -11.07 -6.36 18.35
CA LEU A 103 -11.68 -7.58 17.86
C LEU A 103 -11.46 -8.70 18.87
N VAL A 104 -12.54 -9.32 19.31
CA VAL A 104 -12.49 -10.49 20.20
C VAL A 104 -12.70 -11.76 19.38
N ILE A 105 -11.73 -12.68 19.47
CA ILE A 105 -11.79 -14.01 18.88
C ILE A 105 -12.06 -15.00 20.01
N ASP A 106 -13.28 -15.53 20.03
CA ASP A 106 -13.70 -16.59 20.96
C ASP A 106 -13.06 -17.92 20.55
N LEU A 107 -12.18 -18.46 21.41
CA LEU A 107 -11.51 -19.75 21.21
C LEU A 107 -12.05 -20.82 22.15
N THR A 108 -13.26 -20.64 22.70
CA THR A 108 -13.88 -21.63 23.57
C THR A 108 -13.98 -22.99 22.87
N GLY A 109 -13.41 -24.01 23.52
CA GLY A 109 -13.32 -25.36 22.97
C GLY A 109 -12.10 -25.65 22.09
N SER A 110 -11.25 -24.65 21.84
CA SER A 110 -9.91 -24.82 21.24
C SER A 110 -8.91 -23.83 21.87
N PRO A 111 -8.69 -23.93 23.19
CA PRO A 111 -7.81 -23.01 23.91
C PRO A 111 -6.37 -23.09 23.39
N LEU A 112 -5.64 -21.98 23.48
CA LEU A 112 -4.26 -21.93 23.05
C LEU A 112 -3.37 -22.72 24.01
N THR A 113 -2.54 -23.62 23.47
CA THR A 113 -1.72 -24.54 24.26
C THR A 113 -0.23 -24.23 24.22
N GLY A 114 0.18 -23.30 23.34
CA GLY A 114 1.55 -22.84 23.17
C GLY A 114 2.08 -23.16 21.77
N GLY A 115 2.65 -22.16 21.11
CA GLY A 115 3.23 -22.26 19.77
C GLY A 115 2.29 -21.80 18.64
N GLU A 116 1.00 -21.59 18.93
CA GLU A 116 0.04 -21.02 17.98
C GLU A 116 0.43 -19.57 17.67
N THR A 117 0.27 -19.19 16.41
CA THR A 117 0.71 -17.88 15.91
C THR A 117 -0.41 -17.19 15.15
N TYR A 118 -0.81 -16.03 15.63
CA TYR A 118 -1.74 -15.13 14.96
C TYR A 118 -0.99 -14.05 14.20
N ARG A 119 -1.53 -13.68 13.04
CA ARG A 119 -1.00 -12.65 12.16
C ARG A 119 -2.11 -11.71 11.75
N ILE A 120 -1.79 -10.44 11.70
CA ILE A 120 -2.65 -9.43 11.09
C ILE A 120 -2.15 -9.23 9.68
N VAL A 121 -2.99 -9.56 8.70
CA VAL A 121 -2.67 -9.49 7.27
C VAL A 121 -3.52 -8.41 6.64
N TRP A 122 -2.85 -7.46 6.00
CA TRP A 122 -3.48 -6.46 5.16
C TRP A 122 -3.33 -6.83 3.69
N THR A 123 -4.36 -6.54 2.90
CA THR A 123 -4.39 -6.74 1.45
C THR A 123 -4.73 -5.42 0.75
N SER A 124 -4.02 -5.11 -0.34
CA SER A 124 -4.29 -3.90 -1.12
C SER A 124 -5.64 -3.97 -1.81
N GLU A 125 -6.20 -2.82 -2.18
CA GLU A 125 -7.51 -2.74 -2.85
C GLU A 125 -7.52 -3.50 -4.20
N SER A 126 -6.38 -3.53 -4.88
CA SER A 126 -6.19 -4.27 -6.13
C SER A 126 -6.03 -5.79 -5.90
N GLY A 127 -5.86 -6.24 -4.65
CA GLY A 127 -5.48 -7.61 -4.29
C GLY A 127 -4.07 -8.02 -4.74
N SER A 128 -3.31 -7.09 -5.33
CA SER A 128 -2.00 -7.38 -5.94
C SER A 128 -0.86 -7.36 -4.92
N ASN A 129 -1.08 -6.76 -3.75
CA ASN A 129 -0.11 -6.74 -2.66
C ASN A 129 -0.76 -7.14 -1.34
N SER A 130 0.02 -7.80 -0.48
CA SER A 130 -0.39 -8.16 0.87
C SER A 130 0.80 -8.05 1.82
N ALA A 131 0.56 -7.63 3.06
CA ALA A 131 1.59 -7.50 4.08
C ALA A 131 1.10 -8.00 5.42
N THR A 132 1.97 -8.72 6.15
CA THR A 132 1.73 -8.98 7.57
C THR A 132 2.14 -7.74 8.37
N LEU A 133 1.15 -7.07 8.98
CA LEU A 133 1.38 -5.88 9.79
C LEU A 133 1.95 -6.23 11.16
N GLN A 134 1.43 -7.29 11.77
CA GLN A 134 1.91 -7.78 13.05
C GLN A 134 1.77 -9.29 13.17
N LYS A 135 2.65 -9.90 13.95
CA LYS A 135 2.60 -11.30 14.33
C LYS A 135 2.71 -11.43 15.83
N TRP A 136 1.91 -12.31 16.41
CA TRP A 136 1.98 -12.69 17.81
C TRP A 136 1.96 -14.22 17.94
N THR A 137 2.79 -14.76 18.83
CA THR A 137 2.85 -16.20 19.10
C THR A 137 2.59 -16.40 20.59
N TYR A 138 1.60 -17.23 20.90
CA TYR A 138 1.32 -17.60 22.28
C TYR A 138 2.40 -18.54 22.79
N ASN A 139 2.95 -18.24 23.97
CA ASN A 139 3.89 -19.12 24.66
C ASN A 139 3.29 -19.37 26.04
N ALA A 140 2.93 -20.63 26.30
CA ALA A 140 2.38 -21.09 27.57
C ALA A 140 3.46 -21.14 28.68
#